data_AF-A0A2D6FA20-F1
#
_entry.id   AF-A0A2D6FA20-F1
#
_cell.length_a   1.000
_cell.length_b   1.000
_cell.length_c   1.000
_cell.angle_alpha   90.00
_cell.angle_beta   90.00
_cell.angle_gamma   90.00
#
_symmetry.space_group_name_H-M   'P 1'
#
loop_
_entity.id
_entity.type
_entity.pdbx_description
1 polymer ?
#
loop_
_entity_poly.entity_id
_entity_poly.type
_entity_poly.pdbx_seq_one_letter_code
_entity_poly.pdbx_strand_id
1 'polypeptide(L)'
;MDRWGVLGDLLREEGSPYLLDPKFRLKFRQYLFQAALATIAMALILLFVDSLSTAAISAGLGSSVIGMFINPTGATARIRAVVGGHTMALLLGSVFSLILFAGGIESFIADHSRFHALIMAVSVGMLILVMAITDTEHPPAAGIVIGMASREWTPEAFGAILGAAALLGAIKLVLKRNLQDLL
;
A
#
# COMPACT_ATOMS: atom_id res chain seq x y z
N MET A 1 27.73 28.34 14.36
CA MET A 1 26.45 27.65 14.66
C MET A 1 26.80 26.21 15.03
N ASP A 2 26.39 25.78 16.22
CA ASP A 2 26.86 24.54 16.85
C ASP A 2 26.12 23.32 16.25
N ARG A 3 26.88 22.34 15.74
CA ARG A 3 26.36 21.14 15.04
C ARG A 3 25.44 20.29 15.93
N TRP A 4 25.59 20.41 17.24
CA TRP A 4 24.78 19.71 18.23
C TRP A 4 23.40 20.35 18.46
N GLY A 5 23.29 21.67 18.27
CA GLY A 5 22.00 22.38 18.33
C GLY A 5 21.07 21.97 17.20
N VAL A 6 21.62 21.91 15.97
CA VAL A 6 20.87 21.51 14.76
C VAL A 6 20.33 20.08 14.87
N LEU A 7 21.13 19.14 15.39
CA LEU A 7 20.67 17.76 15.58
C LEU A 7 19.55 17.67 16.63
N GLY A 8 19.65 18.45 17.70
CA GLY A 8 18.62 18.51 18.75
C GLY A 8 17.30 19.08 18.26
N ASP A 9 17.34 20.07 17.37
CA ASP A 9 16.15 20.68 16.77
C ASP A 9 15.51 19.74 15.75
N LEU A 10 16.30 19.04 14.92
CA LEU A 10 15.79 18.02 13.99
C LEU A 10 15.09 16.87 14.70
N LEU A 11 15.65 16.37 15.81
CA LEU A 11 15.00 15.36 16.65
C LEU A 11 13.74 15.92 17.35
N ARG A 12 13.76 17.22 17.66
CA ARG A 12 12.64 18.09 18.05
C ARG A 12 11.45 17.97 17.10
N GLU A 13 11.72 18.20 15.82
CA GLU A 13 10.72 18.28 14.76
C GLU A 13 10.11 16.91 14.39
N GLU A 14 10.90 15.84 14.45
CA GLU A 14 10.46 14.48 14.10
C GLU A 14 9.80 13.72 15.26
N GLY A 15 9.89 14.24 16.50
CA GLY A 15 9.49 13.54 17.72
C GLY A 15 8.31 14.16 18.46
N SER A 16 7.40 13.32 18.96
CA SER A 16 6.39 13.74 19.94
C SER A 16 6.77 13.27 21.35
N PRO A 17 6.70 14.13 22.38
CA PRO A 17 7.00 13.74 23.76
C PRO A 17 5.89 12.88 24.41
N TYR A 18 4.78 12.64 23.70
CA TYR A 18 3.61 11.94 24.22
C TYR A 18 3.58 10.47 23.75
N LEU A 19 3.52 9.52 24.70
CA LEU A 19 3.31 8.09 24.42
C LEU A 19 1.87 7.77 23.99
N LEU A 20 0.91 8.53 24.53
CA LEU A 20 -0.51 8.43 24.16
C LEU A 20 -0.95 9.79 23.62
N ASP A 21 -1.61 9.78 22.46
CA ASP A 21 -2.15 11.00 21.86
C ASP A 21 -3.13 11.67 22.85
N PRO A 22 -2.89 12.92 23.26
CA PRO A 22 -3.81 13.66 24.12
C PRO A 22 -5.24 13.74 23.54
N LYS A 23 -5.39 13.74 22.21
CA LYS A 23 -6.70 13.74 21.51
C LYS A 23 -7.50 12.47 21.80
N PHE A 24 -6.84 11.34 22.10
CA PHE A 24 -7.49 10.07 22.34
C PHE A 24 -8.53 10.15 23.46
N ARG A 25 -8.22 10.83 24.57
CA ARG A 25 -9.16 10.94 25.71
C ARG A 25 -10.47 11.64 25.33
N LEU A 26 -10.41 12.59 24.40
CA LEU A 26 -11.56 13.35 23.92
C LEU A 26 -12.31 12.62 22.79
N LYS A 27 -11.59 11.85 21.97
CA LYS A 27 -12.10 11.23 20.74
C LYS A 27 -12.11 9.70 20.73
N PHE A 28 -11.94 9.02 21.88
CA PHE A 28 -11.74 7.56 21.95
C PHE A 28 -12.78 6.74 21.19
N ARG A 29 -14.05 7.18 21.19
CA ARG A 29 -15.14 6.52 20.45
C ARG A 29 -14.89 6.48 18.95
N GLN A 30 -14.29 7.53 18.39
CA GLN A 30 -13.97 7.63 16.97
C GLN A 30 -12.80 6.72 16.61
N TYR A 31 -11.77 6.65 17.45
CA TYR A 31 -10.65 5.72 17.29
C TYR A 31 -11.16 4.29 17.27
N LEU A 32 -11.98 3.89 18.25
CA LEU A 32 -12.52 2.54 18.34
C LEU A 32 -13.46 2.21 17.16
N PHE A 33 -14.31 3.15 16.76
CA PHE A 33 -15.21 2.97 15.62
C PHE A 33 -14.45 2.80 14.30
N GLN A 34 -13.47 3.65 14.00
CA GLN A 34 -12.66 3.54 12.78
C GLN A 34 -11.77 2.30 12.80
N ALA A 35 -11.24 1.91 13.96
CA ALA A 35 -10.48 0.67 14.10
C ALA A 35 -11.36 -0.56 13.81
N ALA A 36 -12.57 -0.63 14.37
CA ALA A 36 -13.51 -1.72 14.10
C ALA A 36 -13.88 -1.81 12.62
N LEU A 37 -14.13 -0.64 11.99
CA LEU A 37 -14.49 -0.57 10.59
C LEU A 37 -13.32 -0.90 9.66
N ALA A 38 -12.09 -0.55 10.04
CA ALA A 38 -10.86 -0.97 9.38
C ALA A 38 -10.67 -2.50 9.47
N THR A 39 -10.93 -3.10 10.64
CA THR A 39 -10.90 -4.56 10.82
C THR A 39 -11.90 -5.26 9.89
N ILE A 40 -13.14 -4.77 9.83
CA ILE A 40 -14.16 -5.32 8.94
C ILE A 40 -13.74 -5.16 7.47
N ALA A 41 -13.27 -3.97 7.08
CA ALA A 41 -12.79 -3.70 5.73
C ALA A 41 -11.65 -4.65 5.34
N MET A 42 -10.65 -4.82 6.21
CA MET A 42 -9.52 -5.71 5.96
C MET A 42 -9.94 -7.17 5.90
N ALA A 43 -10.85 -7.62 6.78
CA ALA A 43 -11.39 -8.97 6.73
C ALA A 43 -12.10 -9.25 5.40
N LEU A 44 -12.94 -8.32 4.92
CA LEU A 44 -13.63 -8.44 3.63
C LEU A 44 -12.65 -8.51 2.46
N ILE A 45 -11.60 -7.69 2.48
CA ILE A 45 -10.55 -7.71 1.45
C ILE A 45 -9.81 -9.06 1.46
N LEU A 46 -9.41 -9.53 2.64
CA LEU A 46 -8.69 -10.81 2.76
C LEU A 46 -9.56 -11.98 2.29
N LEU A 47 -10.85 -12.04 2.66
CA LEU A 47 -11.75 -13.09 2.18
C LEU A 47 -11.90 -13.12 0.66
N PHE A 48 -11.67 -11.99 -0.02
CA PHE A 48 -11.70 -11.89 -1.47
C PHE A 48 -10.37 -12.28 -2.16
N VAL A 49 -9.27 -12.23 -1.41
CA VAL A 49 -7.89 -12.25 -1.92
C VAL A 49 -7.07 -13.45 -1.39
N ASP A 50 -7.63 -14.20 -0.43
CA ASP A 50 -6.94 -15.14 0.46
C ASP A 50 -6.07 -16.17 -0.29
N SER A 51 -6.67 -16.99 -1.14
CA SER A 51 -5.95 -18.07 -1.84
C SER A 51 -5.01 -17.59 -2.94
N LEU A 52 -5.07 -16.32 -3.32
CA LEU A 52 -4.38 -15.77 -4.49
C LEU A 52 -3.40 -14.67 -4.13
N SER A 53 -3.14 -14.35 -2.86
CA SER A 53 -2.23 -13.26 -2.48
C SER A 53 -0.91 -13.73 -1.86
N THR A 54 0.13 -12.93 -2.10
CA THR A 54 1.37 -13.02 -1.34
C THR A 54 1.28 -12.11 -0.11
N ALA A 55 2.13 -12.35 0.89
CA ALA A 55 2.24 -11.47 2.05
C ALA A 55 2.49 -10.00 1.66
N ALA A 56 3.17 -9.74 0.55
CA ALA A 56 3.40 -8.39 0.02
C ALA A 56 2.10 -7.71 -0.44
N ILE A 57 1.22 -8.44 -1.16
CA ILE A 57 -0.09 -7.92 -1.60
C ILE A 57 -0.93 -7.60 -0.37
N SER A 58 -1.03 -8.53 0.58
CA SER A 58 -1.82 -8.36 1.80
C SER A 58 -1.29 -7.20 2.66
N ALA A 59 0.03 -7.03 2.75
CA ALA A 59 0.65 -5.90 3.44
C ALA A 59 0.36 -4.57 2.74
N GLY A 60 0.40 -4.53 1.40
CA GLY A 60 0.02 -3.36 0.61
C GLY A 60 -1.43 -2.96 0.85
N LEU A 61 -2.37 -3.91 0.67
CA LEU A 61 -3.80 -3.67 0.91
C LEU A 61 -4.09 -3.26 2.36
N GLY A 62 -3.44 -3.91 3.33
CA GLY A 62 -3.56 -3.58 4.75
C GLY A 62 -3.04 -2.17 5.06
N SER A 63 -1.94 -1.76 4.45
CA SER A 63 -1.41 -0.39 4.58
C SER A 63 -2.37 0.66 3.97
N SER A 64 -3.07 0.34 2.87
CA SER A 64 -4.15 1.19 2.34
C SER A 64 -5.31 1.35 3.32
N VAL A 65 -5.74 0.25 3.95
CA VAL A 65 -6.77 0.29 4.99
C VAL A 65 -6.31 1.21 6.13
N ILE A 66 -5.11 1.00 6.65
CA ILE A 66 -4.54 1.86 7.72
C ILE A 66 -4.56 3.33 7.29
N GLY A 67 -3.99 3.66 6.13
CA GLY A 67 -3.92 5.04 5.65
C GLY A 67 -5.30 5.69 5.46
N MET A 68 -6.27 4.94 4.90
CA MET A 68 -7.62 5.45 4.68
C MET A 68 -8.42 5.69 5.95
N PHE A 69 -8.20 4.90 7.00
CA PHE A 69 -8.92 4.99 8.26
C PHE A 69 -8.23 5.90 9.29
N ILE A 70 -6.91 6.10 9.20
CA ILE A 70 -6.19 7.05 10.03
C ILE A 70 -6.28 8.46 9.44
N ASN A 71 -5.95 8.63 8.16
CA ASN A 71 -5.96 9.91 7.46
C ASN A 71 -6.84 9.84 6.21
N PRO A 72 -8.17 9.82 6.37
CA PRO A 72 -9.11 9.70 5.26
C PRO A 72 -9.07 10.86 4.25
N THR A 73 -8.60 12.04 4.66
CA THR A 73 -8.58 13.28 3.86
C THR A 73 -7.23 13.54 3.19
N GLY A 74 -6.20 12.76 3.53
CA GLY A 74 -4.85 12.92 3.03
C GLY A 74 -4.70 12.63 1.54
N ALA A 75 -3.66 13.21 0.94
CA ALA A 75 -3.38 13.08 -0.49
C ALA A 75 -3.25 11.61 -0.95
N THR A 76 -2.67 10.75 -0.12
CA THR A 76 -2.48 9.32 -0.41
C THR A 76 -3.76 8.49 -0.22
N ALA A 77 -4.78 9.01 0.48
CA ALA A 77 -6.06 8.34 0.70
C ALA A 77 -7.16 8.78 -0.29
N ARG A 78 -6.84 9.68 -1.23
CA ARG A 78 -7.72 10.06 -2.34
C ARG A 78 -8.07 8.80 -3.14
N ILE A 79 -9.31 8.68 -3.61
CA ILE A 79 -9.74 7.52 -4.42
C ILE A 79 -8.86 7.35 -5.65
N ARG A 80 -8.47 8.46 -6.30
CA ARG A 80 -7.51 8.46 -7.42
C ARG A 80 -6.18 7.84 -7.03
N ALA A 81 -5.65 8.17 -5.85
CA ALA A 81 -4.41 7.59 -5.34
C ALA A 81 -4.59 6.10 -5.04
N VAL A 82 -5.59 5.73 -4.25
CA VAL A 82 -5.82 4.33 -3.83
C VAL A 82 -6.05 3.42 -5.05
N VAL A 83 -7.07 3.72 -5.85
CA VAL A 83 -7.45 2.88 -7.01
C VAL A 83 -6.43 3.02 -8.13
N GLY A 84 -6.03 4.24 -8.47
CA GLY A 84 -5.07 4.50 -9.54
C GLY A 84 -3.69 3.92 -9.25
N GLY A 85 -3.18 4.10 -8.03
CA GLY A 85 -1.88 3.58 -7.62
C GLY A 85 -1.85 2.04 -7.64
N HIS A 86 -2.88 1.38 -7.10
CA HIS A 86 -3.01 -0.09 -7.19
C HIS A 86 -3.12 -0.57 -8.64
N THR A 87 -3.87 0.14 -9.48
CA THR A 87 -4.03 -0.20 -10.89
C THR A 87 -2.70 -0.10 -11.64
N MET A 88 -1.97 1.02 -11.47
CA MET A 88 -0.64 1.20 -12.08
C MET A 88 0.37 0.17 -11.57
N ALA A 89 0.34 -0.15 -10.28
CA ALA A 89 1.17 -1.19 -9.69
C ALA A 89 0.85 -2.59 -10.23
N LEU A 90 -0.43 -2.91 -10.40
CA LEU A 90 -0.86 -4.19 -10.97
C LEU A 90 -0.43 -4.32 -12.43
N LEU A 91 -0.61 -3.27 -13.24
CA LEU A 91 -0.19 -3.25 -14.64
C LEU A 91 1.33 -3.39 -14.76
N LEU A 92 2.09 -2.58 -14.03
CA LEU A 92 3.54 -2.64 -14.05
C LEU A 92 4.06 -3.98 -13.52
N GLY A 93 3.51 -4.46 -12.41
CA GLY A 93 3.87 -5.77 -11.84
C GLY A 93 3.55 -6.92 -12.79
N SER A 94 2.47 -6.82 -13.57
CA SER A 94 2.14 -7.79 -14.62
C SER A 94 3.18 -7.80 -15.74
N VAL A 95 3.67 -6.63 -16.17
CA VAL A 95 4.76 -6.55 -17.17
C VAL A 95 6.02 -7.24 -16.65
N PHE A 96 6.42 -6.97 -15.40
CA PHE A 96 7.57 -7.65 -14.79
C PHE A 96 7.33 -9.15 -14.68
N SER A 97 6.17 -9.58 -14.19
CA SER A 97 5.78 -11.00 -14.11
C SER A 97 5.95 -11.71 -15.45
N LEU A 98 5.37 -11.16 -16.53
CA LEU A 98 5.48 -11.76 -17.87
C LEU A 98 6.93 -11.85 -18.37
N ILE A 99 7.79 -10.89 -18.00
CA ILE A 99 9.22 -10.92 -18.36
C ILE A 99 9.96 -11.97 -17.54
N LEU A 100 9.76 -12.02 -16.22
CA LEU A 100 10.54 -12.89 -15.32
C LEU A 100 10.18 -14.36 -15.46
N PHE A 101 8.93 -14.65 -15.82
CA PHE A 101 8.43 -16.02 -16.03
C PHE A 101 8.35 -16.39 -17.52
N ALA A 102 8.92 -15.58 -18.42
CA ALA A 102 9.16 -16.02 -19.80
C ALA A 102 10.30 -17.05 -19.78
N GLY A 103 10.02 -18.30 -20.18
CA GLY A 103 10.76 -19.51 -19.80
C GLY A 103 12.31 -19.54 -19.90
N GLY A 104 12.97 -18.64 -20.62
CA GLY A 104 14.43 -18.52 -20.61
C GLY A 104 15.00 -17.78 -19.39
N ILE A 105 14.20 -16.95 -18.71
CA ILE A 105 14.62 -16.07 -17.61
C ILE A 105 14.33 -16.72 -16.25
N GLU A 106 13.28 -17.52 -16.15
CA GLU A 106 12.81 -18.13 -14.91
C GLU A 106 13.90 -18.99 -14.23
N SER A 107 14.56 -19.86 -15.00
CA SER A 107 15.63 -20.73 -14.49
C SER A 107 16.84 -19.93 -14.00
N PHE A 108 17.21 -18.86 -14.69
CA PHE A 108 18.29 -17.97 -14.27
C PHE A 108 17.97 -17.26 -12.95
N ILE A 109 16.73 -16.79 -12.79
CA ILE A 109 16.26 -16.11 -11.58
C ILE A 109 16.21 -17.06 -10.39
N ALA A 110 15.73 -18.28 -10.59
CA ALA A 110 15.65 -19.30 -9.55
C ALA A 110 17.03 -19.59 -8.92
N ASP A 111 18.08 -19.61 -9.75
CA ASP A 111 19.46 -19.83 -9.31
C ASP A 111 20.13 -18.56 -8.73
N HIS A 112 19.60 -17.35 -9.02
CA HIS A 112 20.21 -16.06 -8.66
C HIS A 112 19.28 -15.15 -7.85
N SER A 113 19.07 -15.49 -6.57
CA SER A 113 18.20 -14.74 -5.64
C SER A 113 18.50 -13.23 -5.52
N ARG A 114 19.77 -12.82 -5.67
CA ARG A 114 20.17 -11.40 -5.68
C ARG A 114 19.65 -10.66 -6.90
N PHE A 115 19.61 -11.32 -8.05
CA PHE A 115 19.10 -10.74 -9.28
C PHE A 115 17.58 -10.54 -9.19
N HIS A 116 16.85 -11.51 -8.63
CA HIS A 116 15.43 -11.35 -8.31
C HIS A 116 15.19 -10.11 -7.43
N ALA A 117 15.93 -9.96 -6.33
CA ALA A 117 15.81 -8.80 -5.43
C ALA A 117 16.08 -7.45 -6.14
N LEU A 118 17.06 -7.41 -7.05
CA LEU A 118 17.35 -6.22 -7.84
C LEU A 118 16.17 -5.85 -8.76
N ILE A 119 15.56 -6.84 -9.42
CA ILE A 119 14.38 -6.59 -10.25
C ILE A 119 13.21 -6.07 -9.40
N MET A 120 12.97 -6.61 -8.20
CA MET A 120 11.95 -6.09 -7.29
C MET A 120 12.21 -4.64 -6.89
N ALA A 121 13.47 -4.27 -6.67
CA ALA A 121 13.85 -2.88 -6.38
C ALA A 121 13.59 -1.97 -7.59
N VAL A 122 13.94 -2.42 -8.80
CA VAL A 122 13.67 -1.70 -10.05
C VAL A 122 12.17 -1.52 -10.28
N SER A 123 11.35 -2.54 -10.02
CA SER A 123 9.90 -2.45 -10.21
C SER A 123 9.27 -1.41 -9.26
N VAL A 124 9.75 -1.31 -8.02
CA VAL A 124 9.30 -0.26 -7.08
C VAL A 124 9.78 1.12 -7.52
N GLY A 125 11.03 1.27 -7.95
CA GLY A 125 11.55 2.54 -8.48
C GLY A 125 10.76 3.03 -9.69
N MET A 126 10.43 2.12 -10.62
CA MET A 126 9.55 2.44 -11.75
C MET A 126 8.13 2.79 -11.31
N LEU A 127 7.57 2.08 -10.32
CA LEU A 127 6.26 2.42 -9.78
C LEU A 127 6.22 3.85 -9.21
N ILE A 128 7.25 4.26 -8.46
CA ILE A 128 7.35 5.62 -7.93
C ILE A 128 7.26 6.64 -9.07
N LEU A 129 8.04 6.43 -10.15
CA LEU A 129 8.02 7.32 -11.31
C LEU A 129 6.65 7.35 -11.99
N VAL A 130 6.05 6.18 -12.25
CA VAL A 130 4.73 6.07 -12.88
C VAL A 130 3.68 6.80 -12.04
N MET A 131 3.60 6.52 -10.74
CA MET A 131 2.64 7.16 -9.85
C MET A 131 2.81 8.68 -9.77
N ALA A 132 4.06 9.17 -9.77
CA ALA A 132 4.36 10.60 -9.76
C ALA A 132 3.93 11.30 -11.06
N ILE A 133 4.13 10.64 -12.22
CA ILE A 133 3.70 11.18 -13.51
C ILE A 133 2.16 11.17 -13.63
N THR A 134 1.50 10.18 -13.03
CA THR A 134 0.04 10.01 -13.15
C THR A 134 -0.78 10.68 -12.04
N ASP A 135 -0.16 11.34 -11.06
CA ASP A 135 -0.81 11.87 -9.83
C ASP A 135 -1.67 10.78 -9.16
N THR A 136 -1.05 9.62 -8.96
CA THR A 136 -1.66 8.46 -8.27
C THR A 136 -0.76 7.97 -7.14
N GLU A 137 -0.08 8.88 -6.44
CA GLU A 137 0.86 8.55 -5.37
C GLU A 137 0.15 7.82 -4.23
N HIS A 138 0.40 6.52 -4.16
CA HIS A 138 -0.15 5.67 -3.12
C HIS A 138 0.92 4.67 -2.68
N PRO A 139 1.74 5.03 -1.68
CA PRO A 139 2.85 4.20 -1.22
C PRO A 139 2.49 2.72 -0.96
N PRO A 140 1.29 2.37 -0.43
CA PRO A 140 0.89 0.97 -0.26
C PRO A 140 0.87 0.14 -1.55
N ALA A 141 0.73 0.77 -2.73
CA ALA A 141 0.75 0.09 -4.03
C ALA A 141 2.10 -0.61 -4.31
N ALA A 142 3.17 -0.26 -3.58
CA ALA A 142 4.44 -0.98 -3.64
C ALA A 142 4.28 -2.49 -3.31
N GLY A 143 3.38 -2.84 -2.38
CA GLY A 143 3.09 -4.24 -2.07
C GLY A 143 2.49 -5.01 -3.26
N ILE A 144 1.71 -4.32 -4.09
CA ILE A 144 1.07 -4.90 -5.28
C ILE A 144 2.07 -5.12 -6.41
N VAL A 145 2.90 -4.13 -6.73
CA VAL A 145 3.89 -4.30 -7.81
C VAL A 145 4.87 -5.41 -7.45
N ILE A 146 5.30 -5.46 -6.18
CA ILE A 146 6.19 -6.52 -5.69
C ILE A 146 5.46 -7.87 -5.77
N GLY A 147 4.27 -7.95 -5.19
CA GLY A 147 3.56 -9.21 -5.10
C GLY A 147 3.10 -9.77 -6.44
N MET A 148 2.81 -8.91 -7.42
CA MET A 148 2.47 -9.34 -8.79
C MET A 148 3.71 -9.69 -9.60
N ALA A 149 4.81 -8.92 -9.50
CA ALA A 149 6.05 -9.23 -10.22
C ALA A 149 6.71 -10.52 -9.71
N SER A 150 6.52 -10.90 -8.44
CA SER A 150 7.14 -12.08 -7.83
C SER A 150 6.40 -13.40 -8.10
N ARG A 151 5.46 -13.44 -9.05
CA ARG A 151 4.66 -14.63 -9.34
C ARG A 151 4.37 -14.73 -10.83
N GLU A 152 4.01 -15.92 -11.29
CA GLU A 152 3.52 -16.12 -12.65
C GLU A 152 2.20 -15.36 -12.86
N TRP A 153 2.08 -14.72 -14.02
CA TRP A 153 0.90 -13.96 -14.37
C TRP A 153 -0.26 -14.92 -14.65
N THR A 154 -1.37 -14.75 -13.95
CA THR A 154 -2.61 -15.46 -14.24
C THR A 154 -3.80 -14.50 -14.24
N PRO A 155 -4.84 -14.75 -15.08
CA PRO A 155 -6.06 -13.95 -15.08
C PRO A 155 -6.75 -13.92 -13.71
N GLU A 156 -6.67 -15.02 -12.94
CA GLU A 156 -7.26 -15.14 -11.61
C GLU A 156 -6.57 -14.21 -10.61
N ALA A 157 -5.23 -14.22 -10.57
CA ALA A 157 -4.46 -13.33 -9.69
C ALA A 157 -4.68 -11.85 -10.07
N PHE A 158 -4.67 -11.54 -11.36
CA PHE A 158 -4.94 -10.19 -11.85
C PHE A 158 -6.34 -9.71 -11.45
N GLY A 159 -7.36 -10.54 -11.71
CA GLY A 159 -8.75 -10.24 -11.37
C GLY A 159 -8.97 -10.09 -9.88
N ALA A 160 -8.36 -10.94 -9.05
CA ALA A 160 -8.46 -10.87 -7.60
C ALA A 160 -7.86 -9.58 -7.04
N ILE A 161 -6.66 -9.19 -7.48
CA ILE A 161 -6.00 -7.95 -7.03
C ILE A 161 -6.78 -6.72 -7.51
N LEU A 162 -7.25 -6.71 -8.76
CA LEU A 162 -8.05 -5.62 -9.29
C LEU A 162 -9.38 -5.49 -8.52
N GLY A 163 -10.04 -6.62 -8.24
CA GLY A 163 -11.25 -6.68 -7.42
C GLY A 163 -11.02 -6.14 -6.00
N ALA A 164 -9.89 -6.47 -5.38
CA ALA A 164 -9.50 -5.95 -4.08
C ALA A 164 -9.31 -4.42 -4.08
N ALA A 165 -8.63 -3.90 -5.11
CA ALA A 165 -8.43 -2.46 -5.29
C ALA A 165 -9.76 -1.72 -5.54
N ALA A 166 -10.66 -2.32 -6.33
CA ALA A 166 -12.01 -1.79 -6.54
C ALA A 166 -12.84 -1.81 -5.26
N LEU A 167 -12.77 -2.90 -4.48
CA LEU A 167 -13.43 -3.02 -3.19
C LEU A 167 -12.92 -1.97 -2.19
N LEU A 168 -11.60 -1.74 -2.12
CA LEU A 168 -11.01 -0.64 -1.34
C LEU A 168 -11.60 0.72 -1.75
N GLY A 169 -11.70 0.98 -3.05
CA GLY A 169 -12.31 2.20 -3.57
C GLY A 169 -13.79 2.33 -3.19
N ALA A 170 -14.55 1.24 -3.26
CA ALA A 170 -15.96 1.19 -2.86
C ALA A 170 -16.15 1.44 -1.36
N ILE A 171 -15.37 0.76 -0.52
CA ILE A 171 -15.33 0.97 0.94
C ILE A 171 -15.05 2.44 1.23
N LYS A 172 -14.04 3.03 0.56
CA LYS A 172 -13.71 4.43 0.74
C LYS A 172 -14.85 5.37 0.40
N LEU A 173 -15.53 5.13 -0.73
CA LEU A 173 -16.67 5.93 -1.16
C LEU A 173 -17.83 5.89 -0.17
N VAL A 174 -18.20 4.69 0.28
CA VAL A 174 -19.31 4.47 1.21
C VAL A 174 -19.01 5.11 2.56
N LEU A 175 -17.78 4.96 3.06
CA LEU A 175 -17.42 5.38 4.41
C LEU A 175 -16.92 6.82 4.49
N LYS A 176 -16.64 7.50 3.37
CA LYS A 176 -16.06 8.85 3.34
C LYS A 176 -16.74 9.84 4.29
N ARG A 177 -18.06 9.75 4.47
CA ARG A 177 -18.85 10.67 5.31
C ARG A 177 -18.75 10.35 6.82
N ASN A 178 -18.36 9.13 7.17
CA ASN A 178 -18.30 8.64 8.54
C ASN A 178 -16.87 8.69 9.11
N LEU A 179 -15.86 8.82 8.26
CA LEU A 179 -14.46 8.86 8.66
C LEU A 179 -14.04 10.28 9.08
N GLN A 180 -13.22 10.36 10.13
CA GLN A 180 -12.61 11.57 10.64
C GLN A 180 -11.09 11.43 10.66
N ASP A 181 -10.41 12.55 10.44
CA ASP A 181 -8.96 12.60 10.53
C ASP A 181 -8.50 12.36 11.98
N LEU A 182 -7.61 11.39 12.15
CA LEU A 182 -7.01 11.04 13.44
C LEU A 182 -5.61 11.64 13.63
N LEU A 183 -5.04 12.27 12.60
CA LEU A 183 -3.76 12.98 12.71
C LEU A 183 -3.90 14.35 13.39
#